data_AF-A0A7K0FYY8-F1
#
_entry.id   AF-A0A7K0FYY8-F1
#
_cell.length_a   1.000
_cell.length_b   1.000
_cell.length_c   1.000
_cell.angle_alpha   90.00
_cell.angle_beta   90.00
_cell.angle_gamma   90.00
#
_symmetry.space_group_name_H-M   'P 1'
#
loop_
_entity.id
_entity.type
_entity.pdbx_description
1 polymer ?
#
loop_
_entity_poly.entity_id
_entity_poly.type
_entity_poly.pdbx_seq_one_letter_code
_entity_poly.pdbx_strand_id
1 'polypeptide(L)'
;MTGWEIENPGEYLIADQDKILKTFIKTYPLSALSPDGEMLLIIRKYHPLLNCSPDDSTNPSDSFRICLAYYTVSRYFFFELPTHFNYNMLSIRYDQNIQDVAITISSREMTRVTNIKELFLKLESFTPKTEAEKEATFASLTNEIPPQKKRIPIIQTEVTSTVIGTLKNADFDDWWVSEPQKIGFLDNVEMKFTITDYHPVEDESFMEEADETIRNFLAKTFKNREAASAYVYQNCMDFLDAIGYDEADQHLWDIKDPKQIWNYATPREIYITREPYEDKGVYLRLIFYCEWEQEHGLQLVFNQKGKLVRVSEDDGHILGWQGHGMIADSGTI
;
A
#
# COMPACT_ATOMS: atom_id res chain seq x y z
N MET A 1 11.09 26.90 13.27
CA MET A 1 10.01 25.93 13.11
C MET A 1 10.39 24.92 12.06
N THR A 2 10.06 23.67 12.26
CA THR A 2 10.51 22.52 11.45
C THR A 2 9.38 21.87 10.67
N GLY A 3 8.13 22.28 10.91
CA GLY A 3 6.94 21.65 10.34
C GLY A 3 6.48 20.41 11.12
N TRP A 4 7.16 20.08 12.22
CA TRP A 4 6.83 18.98 13.14
C TRP A 4 6.11 19.45 14.41
N GLU A 5 5.79 20.74 14.51
CA GLU A 5 4.99 21.28 15.61
C GLU A 5 3.55 20.74 15.64
N ILE A 6 3.13 20.03 14.59
CA ILE A 6 1.87 19.30 14.48
C ILE A 6 2.18 17.86 14.05
N GLU A 7 1.93 16.89 14.93
CA GLU A 7 2.24 15.48 14.70
C GLU A 7 1.22 14.80 13.77
N ASN A 8 -0.08 15.08 13.95
CA ASN A 8 -1.18 14.53 13.12
C ASN A 8 -1.99 15.63 12.41
N PRO A 9 -1.41 16.33 11.41
CA PRO A 9 -2.07 17.48 10.80
C PRO A 9 -3.45 17.18 10.18
N GLY A 10 -3.69 15.95 9.72
CA GLY A 10 -4.97 15.53 9.13
C GLY A 10 -6.16 15.60 10.09
N GLU A 11 -5.96 15.32 11.38
CA GLU A 11 -7.04 15.39 12.39
C GLU A 11 -7.55 16.82 12.58
N TYR A 12 -6.69 17.82 12.37
CA TYR A 12 -7.04 19.23 12.47
C TYR A 12 -7.84 19.74 11.26
N LEU A 13 -7.99 18.94 10.19
CA LEU A 13 -8.84 19.26 9.04
C LEU A 13 -10.32 18.91 9.28
N ILE A 14 -10.61 18.00 10.22
CA ILE A 14 -11.98 17.56 10.56
C ILE A 14 -12.65 18.57 11.50
N ALA A 15 -11.84 19.24 12.33
CA ALA A 15 -12.32 19.95 13.49
C ALA A 15 -12.30 21.47 13.29
N ASP A 16 -13.23 22.16 13.98
CA ASP A 16 -13.23 23.60 14.26
C ASP A 16 -11.98 24.05 15.09
N GLN A 17 -10.90 23.24 15.12
CA GLN A 17 -9.56 23.52 15.65
C GLN A 17 -8.71 24.41 14.72
N ASP A 18 -9.42 25.15 13.88
CA ASP A 18 -8.99 26.19 12.96
C ASP A 18 -7.92 27.12 13.54
N LYS A 19 -7.94 27.40 14.85
CA LYS A 19 -6.98 28.32 15.47
C LYS A 19 -5.54 27.80 15.50
N ILE A 20 -5.32 26.51 15.81
CA ILE A 20 -3.96 25.94 15.86
C ILE A 20 -3.40 25.89 14.45
N LEU A 21 -4.18 25.35 13.51
CA LEU A 21 -3.79 25.20 12.12
C LEU A 21 -3.57 26.56 11.44
N LYS A 22 -4.46 27.54 11.62
CA LYS A 22 -4.28 28.91 11.12
C LYS A 22 -3.04 29.59 11.69
N THR A 23 -2.77 29.38 12.98
CA THR A 23 -1.57 29.94 13.62
C THR A 23 -0.32 29.33 13.00
N PHE A 24 -0.28 27.99 12.88
CA PHE A 24 0.82 27.27 12.26
C PHE A 24 1.07 27.77 10.83
N ILE A 25 0.04 27.80 9.98
CA ILE A 25 0.17 28.25 8.57
C ILE A 25 0.68 29.69 8.48
N LYS A 26 0.17 30.58 9.33
CA LYS A 26 0.61 31.98 9.36
C LYS A 26 2.09 32.12 9.72
N THR A 27 2.60 31.21 10.54
CA THR A 27 3.98 31.24 11.03
C THR A 27 4.95 30.42 10.17
N TYR A 28 4.48 29.36 9.50
CA TYR A 28 5.32 28.42 8.76
C TYR A 28 5.15 28.60 7.25
N PRO A 29 6.07 29.32 6.57
CA PRO A 29 5.92 29.66 5.16
C PRO A 29 6.03 28.45 4.22
N LEU A 30 6.46 27.31 4.75
CA LEU A 30 6.52 26.03 4.05
C LEU A 30 5.27 25.17 4.31
N SER A 31 4.14 25.80 4.66
CA SER A 31 2.85 25.14 4.74
C SER A 31 1.78 25.92 3.97
N ALA A 32 0.77 25.21 3.48
CA ALA A 32 -0.34 25.80 2.76
C ALA A 32 -1.62 24.98 2.93
N LEU A 33 -2.75 25.66 3.13
CA LEU A 33 -4.07 25.06 3.24
C LEU A 33 -4.91 25.44 2.02
N SER A 34 -5.60 24.46 1.44
CA SER A 34 -6.49 24.67 0.30
C SER A 34 -7.59 25.68 0.61
N PRO A 35 -8.14 26.37 -0.41
CA PRO A 35 -9.21 27.35 -0.19
C PRO A 35 -10.46 26.80 0.49
N ASP A 36 -10.76 25.51 0.31
CA ASP A 36 -11.86 24.78 0.94
C ASP A 36 -11.53 24.24 2.35
N GLY A 37 -10.24 24.28 2.75
CA GLY A 37 -9.79 23.77 4.04
C GLY A 37 -9.65 22.26 4.13
N GLU A 38 -9.87 21.50 3.05
CA GLU A 38 -9.87 20.04 3.07
C GLU A 38 -8.47 19.41 2.89
N MET A 39 -7.49 20.21 2.47
CA MET A 39 -6.16 19.73 2.12
C MET A 39 -5.07 20.64 2.69
N LEU A 40 -4.12 20.03 3.40
CA LEU A 40 -2.95 20.69 3.94
C LEU A 40 -1.67 20.12 3.32
N LEU A 41 -0.78 21.02 2.91
CA LEU A 41 0.53 20.70 2.41
C LEU A 41 1.61 21.27 3.33
N ILE A 42 2.67 20.51 3.59
CA ILE A 42 3.81 20.94 4.42
C ILE A 42 5.12 20.44 3.81
N ILE A 43 6.05 21.33 3.50
CA ILE A 43 7.43 20.95 3.18
C ILE A 43 8.23 20.89 4.47
N ARG A 44 8.78 19.72 4.79
CA ARG A 44 9.63 19.54 5.99
C ARG A 44 10.71 18.49 5.78
N LYS A 45 11.68 18.47 6.69
CA LYS A 45 12.73 17.46 6.73
C LYS A 45 12.21 16.19 7.39
N TYR A 46 12.59 15.05 6.87
CA TYR A 46 12.28 13.73 7.42
C TYR A 46 13.56 12.95 7.69
N HIS A 47 13.49 12.05 8.65
CA HIS A 47 14.48 10.99 8.80
C HIS A 47 14.68 10.24 7.46
N PRO A 48 15.90 9.83 7.10
CA PRO A 48 16.20 9.23 5.79
C PRO A 48 15.43 7.93 5.52
N LEU A 49 15.09 7.18 6.58
CA LEU A 49 14.41 5.88 6.50
C LEU A 49 13.05 5.83 7.19
N LEU A 50 12.72 6.84 8.00
CA LEU A 50 11.51 6.84 8.82
C LEU A 50 10.64 8.05 8.46
N ASN A 51 9.34 7.94 8.73
CA ASN A 51 8.39 9.03 8.50
C ASN A 51 8.26 9.94 9.73
N CYS A 52 9.38 10.25 10.38
CA CYS A 52 9.47 11.09 11.58
C CYS A 52 10.45 12.26 11.38
N SER A 53 10.52 13.14 12.38
CA SER A 53 11.52 14.20 12.43
C SER A 53 12.93 13.59 12.41
N PRO A 54 13.91 14.18 11.67
CA PRO A 54 15.31 13.79 11.81
C PRO A 54 15.88 14.12 13.20
N ASP A 55 15.25 15.07 13.91
CA ASP A 55 15.59 15.46 15.28
C ASP A 55 14.80 14.65 16.34
N ASP A 56 14.16 13.55 15.94
CA ASP A 56 13.41 12.70 16.86
C ASP A 56 14.34 12.09 17.91
N SER A 57 13.99 12.26 19.19
CA SER A 57 14.86 11.83 20.30
C SER A 57 15.04 10.31 20.40
N THR A 58 14.11 9.53 19.84
CA THR A 58 14.16 8.07 19.81
C THR A 58 14.93 7.55 18.59
N ASN A 59 14.91 8.31 17.48
CA ASN A 59 15.56 7.95 16.22
C ASN A 59 16.30 9.15 15.58
N PRO A 60 17.36 9.67 16.23
CA PRO A 60 18.05 10.85 15.72
C PRO A 60 18.88 10.53 14.48
N SER A 61 18.93 11.47 13.53
CA SER A 61 19.76 11.34 12.32
C SER A 61 20.36 12.68 11.89
N ASP A 62 21.66 12.69 11.62
CA ASP A 62 22.37 13.83 11.03
C ASP A 62 22.07 14.01 9.52
N SER A 63 21.54 12.96 8.89
CA SER A 63 21.05 12.99 7.51
C SER A 63 19.54 13.20 7.48
N PHE A 64 19.03 13.73 6.38
CA PHE A 64 17.61 13.93 6.18
C PHE A 64 17.25 13.90 4.70
N ARG A 65 15.97 13.67 4.43
CA ARG A 65 15.33 13.93 3.14
C ARG A 65 14.36 15.09 3.28
N ILE A 66 14.08 15.81 2.20
CA ILE A 66 13.04 16.84 2.17
C ILE A 66 11.82 16.26 1.46
N CYS A 67 10.64 16.41 2.05
CA CYS A 67 9.40 15.96 1.43
C CYS A 67 8.33 17.05 1.49
N LEU A 68 7.49 17.09 0.47
CA LEU A 68 6.18 17.74 0.48
C LEU A 68 5.16 16.73 1.02
N ALA A 69 4.75 16.92 2.26
CA ALA A 69 3.70 16.16 2.91
C ALA A 69 2.32 16.66 2.46
N TYR A 70 1.43 15.74 2.14
CA TYR A 70 0.05 15.95 1.71
C TYR A 70 -0.90 15.27 2.68
N TYR A 71 -1.81 16.06 3.27
CA TYR A 71 -2.80 15.59 4.22
C TYR A 71 -4.20 15.93 3.73
N THR A 72 -5.10 14.97 3.85
CA THR A 72 -6.55 15.18 3.94
C THR A 72 -7.05 14.55 5.23
N VAL A 73 -8.36 14.64 5.47
CA VAL A 73 -9.03 13.97 6.59
C VAL A 73 -8.79 12.45 6.61
N SER A 74 -8.69 11.82 5.44
CA SER A 74 -8.65 10.35 5.31
C SER A 74 -7.40 9.83 4.60
N ARG A 75 -6.50 10.71 4.16
CA ARG A 75 -5.31 10.32 3.40
C ARG A 75 -4.10 11.10 3.87
N TYR A 76 -2.97 10.42 3.83
CA TYR A 76 -1.66 11.01 4.04
C TYR A 76 -0.69 10.46 3.00
N PHE A 77 0.08 11.37 2.38
CA PHE A 77 1.09 11.03 1.38
C PHE A 77 2.28 11.98 1.49
N PHE A 78 3.43 11.61 0.93
CA PHE A 78 4.58 12.52 0.83
C PHE A 78 5.29 12.36 -0.51
N PHE A 79 5.72 13.49 -1.06
CA PHE A 79 6.48 13.55 -2.31
C PHE A 79 7.92 13.96 -1.98
N GLU A 80 8.90 13.15 -2.37
CA GLU A 80 10.30 13.52 -2.17
C GLU A 80 10.69 14.70 -3.05
N LEU A 81 11.37 15.67 -2.45
CA LEU A 81 11.86 16.87 -3.09
C LEU A 81 13.40 16.86 -3.11
N PRO A 82 14.04 17.57 -4.06
CA PRO A 82 15.48 17.80 -4.05
C PRO A 82 15.97 18.35 -2.70
N THR A 83 16.92 17.66 -2.07
CA THR A 83 17.36 17.96 -0.70
C THR A 83 18.21 19.23 -0.65
N HIS A 84 18.87 19.59 -1.75
CA HIS A 84 19.79 20.71 -1.83
C HIS A 84 19.13 22.09 -2.05
N PHE A 85 17.83 22.13 -2.35
CA PHE A 85 17.10 23.39 -2.57
C PHE A 85 16.73 24.09 -1.26
N ASN A 86 16.84 25.41 -1.27
CA ASN A 86 16.49 26.27 -0.14
C ASN A 86 15.03 26.73 -0.26
N TYR A 87 14.10 25.82 0.02
CA TYR A 87 12.66 26.10 0.03
C TYR A 87 12.33 27.25 0.97
N ASN A 88 11.53 28.20 0.48
CA ASN A 88 11.19 29.40 1.22
C ASN A 88 9.70 29.75 1.21
N MET A 89 8.92 29.15 0.31
CA MET A 89 7.49 29.39 0.25
C MET A 89 6.75 28.19 -0.35
N LEU A 90 5.62 27.88 0.26
CA LEU A 90 4.60 26.99 -0.27
C LEU A 90 3.27 27.75 -0.29
N SER A 91 2.51 27.63 -1.37
CA SER A 91 1.18 28.20 -1.45
C SER A 91 0.27 27.37 -2.33
N ILE A 92 -1.02 27.53 -2.11
CA ILE A 92 -2.07 26.87 -2.87
C ILE A 92 -3.14 27.89 -3.24
N ARG A 93 -3.65 27.79 -4.46
CA ARG A 93 -4.75 28.61 -4.95
C ARG A 93 -5.58 27.83 -5.95
N TYR A 94 -6.84 28.20 -6.10
CA TYR A 94 -7.63 27.71 -7.22
C TYR A 94 -7.11 28.32 -8.53
N ASP A 95 -6.95 27.49 -9.56
CA ASP A 95 -6.53 27.90 -10.90
C ASP A 95 -7.64 27.59 -11.90
N GLN A 96 -8.21 28.66 -12.46
CA GLN A 96 -9.34 28.57 -13.40
C GLN A 96 -8.99 27.86 -14.71
N ASN A 97 -7.71 27.87 -15.12
CA ASN A 97 -7.30 27.26 -16.38
C ASN A 97 -7.41 25.74 -16.33
N ILE A 98 -7.11 25.16 -15.17
CA ILE A 98 -7.17 23.71 -14.94
C ILE A 98 -8.42 23.28 -14.17
N GLN A 99 -9.23 24.26 -13.70
CA GLN A 99 -10.41 24.03 -12.86
C GLN A 99 -10.10 23.19 -11.61
N ASP A 100 -8.93 23.41 -11.02
CA ASP A 100 -8.39 22.63 -9.91
C ASP A 100 -7.42 23.50 -9.09
N VAL A 101 -6.88 22.96 -8.01
CA VAL A 101 -5.89 23.64 -7.18
C VAL A 101 -4.49 23.62 -7.81
N ALA A 102 -3.90 24.80 -7.93
CA ALA A 102 -2.50 24.98 -8.27
C ALA A 102 -1.67 25.22 -6.99
N ILE A 103 -0.60 24.47 -6.88
CA ILE A 103 0.37 24.48 -5.79
C ILE A 103 1.63 25.18 -6.32
N THR A 104 2.05 26.25 -5.65
CA THR A 104 3.33 26.91 -5.95
C THR A 104 4.35 26.51 -4.89
N ILE A 105 5.43 25.85 -5.34
CA ILE A 105 6.57 25.47 -4.51
C ILE A 105 7.74 26.36 -4.91
N SER A 106 8.25 27.14 -3.97
CA SER A 106 9.35 28.07 -4.21
C SER A 106 10.54 27.79 -3.31
N SER A 107 11.71 27.79 -3.95
CA SER A 107 13.03 27.80 -3.33
C SER A 107 13.80 29.03 -3.80
N ARG A 108 15.04 29.23 -3.32
CA ARG A 108 15.89 30.32 -3.82
C ARG A 108 16.36 30.05 -5.24
N GLU A 109 16.48 28.78 -5.58
CA GLU A 109 17.02 28.28 -6.84
C GLU A 109 15.93 28.22 -7.92
N MET A 110 14.69 27.90 -7.53
CA MET A 110 13.63 27.59 -8.48
C MET A 110 12.24 27.79 -7.89
N THR A 111 11.29 28.23 -8.72
CA THR A 111 9.85 28.17 -8.42
C THR A 111 9.15 27.27 -9.43
N ARG A 112 8.23 26.45 -8.94
CA ARG A 112 7.38 25.57 -9.74
C ARG A 112 5.93 25.73 -9.35
N VAL A 113 5.06 25.69 -10.35
CA VAL A 113 3.62 25.58 -10.17
C VAL A 113 3.24 24.18 -10.64
N THR A 114 2.43 23.49 -9.85
CA THR A 114 2.00 22.11 -10.09
C THR A 114 0.59 21.91 -9.54
N ASN A 115 0.05 20.70 -9.62
CA ASN A 115 -1.20 20.31 -8.99
C ASN A 115 -1.04 18.91 -8.39
N ILE A 116 -2.02 18.47 -7.58
CA ILE A 116 -1.95 17.17 -6.90
C ILE A 116 -1.83 16.01 -7.89
N LYS A 117 -2.54 16.04 -9.02
CA LYS A 117 -2.52 14.96 -10.02
C LYS A 117 -1.15 14.84 -10.69
N GLU A 118 -0.50 15.96 -10.99
CA GLU A 118 0.85 15.99 -11.53
C GLU A 118 1.89 15.52 -10.51
N LEU A 119 1.73 15.93 -9.23
CA LEU A 119 2.59 15.46 -8.15
C LEU A 119 2.53 13.94 -8.00
N PHE A 120 1.33 13.36 -8.00
CA PHE A 120 1.18 11.91 -8.05
C PHE A 120 1.86 11.35 -9.30
N LEU A 121 1.50 11.79 -10.51
CA LEU A 121 2.09 11.21 -11.72
C LEU A 121 3.63 11.26 -11.80
N LYS A 122 4.26 12.37 -11.40
CA LYS A 122 5.71 12.59 -11.61
C LYS A 122 6.54 12.25 -10.38
N LEU A 123 6.05 12.54 -9.18
CA LEU A 123 6.79 12.37 -7.92
C LEU A 123 6.34 11.16 -7.09
N GLU A 124 5.18 10.53 -7.35
CA GLU A 124 4.80 9.24 -6.75
C GLU A 124 5.65 8.12 -7.36
N SER A 125 6.71 7.75 -6.66
CA SER A 125 7.55 6.64 -7.06
C SER A 125 8.19 6.08 -5.80
N PHE A 126 7.78 4.87 -5.42
CA PHE A 126 8.29 4.14 -4.27
C PHE A 126 9.74 3.67 -4.47
N THR A 127 10.24 3.75 -5.71
CA THR A 127 11.64 3.47 -6.01
C THR A 127 12.54 4.65 -5.60
N PRO A 128 13.64 4.39 -4.87
CA PRO A 128 14.62 5.42 -4.52
C PRO A 128 15.13 6.17 -5.76
N LYS A 129 15.07 7.51 -5.72
CA LYS A 129 15.61 8.38 -6.77
C LYS A 129 16.90 9.04 -6.30
N THR A 130 17.87 9.16 -7.20
CA THR A 130 19.04 10.01 -7.01
C THR A 130 18.64 11.49 -6.92
N GLU A 131 19.48 12.33 -6.31
CA GLU A 131 19.21 13.78 -6.24
C GLU A 131 19.06 14.43 -7.63
N ALA A 132 19.81 13.96 -8.64
CA ALA A 132 19.70 14.45 -10.01
C ALA A 132 18.34 14.10 -10.64
N GLU A 133 17.81 12.90 -10.38
CA GLU A 133 16.48 12.48 -10.85
C GLU A 133 15.36 13.26 -10.14
N LYS A 134 15.50 13.49 -8.84
CA LYS A 134 14.58 14.36 -8.08
C LYS A 134 14.55 15.77 -8.66
N GLU A 135 15.73 16.34 -8.95
CA GLU A 135 15.84 17.69 -9.52
C GLU A 135 15.22 17.76 -10.91
N ALA A 136 15.55 16.83 -11.80
CA ALA A 136 14.98 16.77 -13.15
C ALA A 136 13.45 16.64 -13.09
N THR A 137 12.95 15.77 -12.21
CA THR A 137 11.50 15.57 -12.04
C THR A 137 10.83 16.84 -11.51
N PHE A 138 11.37 17.45 -10.45
CA PHE A 138 10.85 18.70 -9.90
C PHE A 138 10.89 19.84 -10.93
N ALA A 139 11.98 19.93 -11.69
CA ALA A 139 12.15 20.92 -12.75
C ALA A 139 11.13 20.76 -13.88
N SER A 140 10.59 19.55 -14.09
CA SER A 140 9.60 19.22 -15.11
C SER A 140 8.15 19.51 -14.72
N LEU A 141 7.88 19.94 -13.49
CA LEU A 141 6.51 20.29 -13.05
C LEU A 141 6.01 21.54 -13.78
N THR A 142 4.83 21.46 -14.39
CA THR A 142 4.29 22.53 -15.25
C THR A 142 2.83 22.90 -14.95
N ASN A 143 2.23 22.34 -13.90
CA ASN A 143 0.82 22.50 -13.56
C ASN A 143 -0.13 21.94 -14.62
N GLU A 144 0.36 20.99 -15.42
CA GLU A 144 -0.48 20.26 -16.35
C GLU A 144 -1.35 19.29 -15.56
N ILE A 145 -2.66 19.27 -15.83
CA ILE A 145 -3.47 18.11 -15.45
C ILE A 145 -3.19 17.06 -16.51
N PRO A 146 -2.45 15.99 -16.20
CA PRO A 146 -2.25 14.93 -17.17
C PRO A 146 -3.63 14.43 -17.61
N PRO A 147 -3.85 14.23 -18.92
CA PRO A 147 -5.12 13.69 -19.37
C PRO A 147 -5.35 12.38 -18.63
N GLN A 148 -6.42 12.29 -17.84
CA GLN A 148 -6.85 11.00 -17.31
C GLN A 148 -7.07 10.12 -18.52
N LYS A 149 -6.23 9.11 -18.70
CA LYS A 149 -6.44 8.08 -19.70
C LYS A 149 -7.82 7.53 -19.39
N LYS A 150 -8.81 7.84 -20.24
CA LYS A 150 -10.13 7.24 -20.11
C LYS A 150 -9.91 5.75 -20.22
N ARG A 151 -10.12 5.04 -19.12
CA ARG A 151 -10.10 3.58 -19.15
C ARG A 151 -11.08 3.15 -20.23
N ILE A 152 -10.63 2.26 -21.09
CA ILE A 152 -11.52 1.62 -22.04
C ILE A 152 -12.58 0.90 -21.18
N PRO A 153 -13.88 0.98 -21.49
CA PRO A 153 -14.86 0.20 -20.76
C PRO A 153 -14.57 -1.29 -20.94
N ILE A 154 -14.63 -2.06 -19.86
CA ILE A 154 -14.63 -3.52 -19.96
C ILE A 154 -15.98 -3.93 -20.52
N ILE A 155 -15.97 -4.54 -21.70
CA ILE A 155 -17.19 -5.02 -22.39
C ILE A 155 -17.30 -6.55 -22.34
N GLN A 156 -16.22 -7.21 -21.90
CA GLN A 156 -16.16 -8.65 -21.76
C GLN A 156 -17.02 -9.06 -20.57
N THR A 157 -17.78 -10.14 -20.74
CA THR A 157 -18.51 -10.79 -19.65
C THR A 157 -17.78 -12.01 -19.12
N GLU A 158 -16.79 -12.50 -19.89
CA GLU A 158 -15.98 -13.66 -19.56
C GLU A 158 -14.53 -13.46 -20.04
N VAL A 159 -13.60 -14.08 -19.30
CA VAL A 159 -12.19 -14.24 -19.68
C VAL A 159 -11.78 -15.71 -19.54
N THR A 160 -10.70 -16.12 -20.19
CA THR A 160 -10.25 -17.52 -20.18
C THR A 160 -8.86 -17.63 -19.58
N SER A 161 -8.76 -18.47 -18.54
CA SER A 161 -7.51 -19.01 -18.01
C SER A 161 -7.25 -20.40 -18.61
N THR A 162 -6.00 -20.71 -18.91
CA THR A 162 -5.58 -22.05 -19.34
C THR A 162 -5.51 -23.06 -18.19
N VAL A 163 -5.62 -22.59 -16.94
CA VAL A 163 -5.47 -23.40 -15.72
C VAL A 163 -6.80 -23.65 -15.02
N ILE A 164 -7.60 -22.61 -14.84
CA ILE A 164 -8.87 -22.66 -14.07
C ILE A 164 -10.11 -22.46 -14.97
N GLY A 165 -9.91 -22.44 -16.28
CA GLY A 165 -10.98 -22.39 -17.28
C GLY A 165 -11.57 -20.99 -17.46
N THR A 166 -12.85 -20.94 -17.79
CA THR A 166 -13.57 -19.68 -18.00
C THR A 166 -13.89 -19.01 -16.67
N LEU A 167 -13.57 -17.73 -16.56
CA LEU A 167 -13.98 -16.88 -15.45
C LEU A 167 -15.06 -15.91 -15.92
N LYS A 168 -16.04 -15.66 -15.06
CA LYS A 168 -17.15 -14.74 -15.32
C LYS A 168 -16.93 -13.44 -14.59
N ASN A 169 -17.32 -12.34 -15.23
CA ASN A 169 -17.32 -11.04 -14.58
C ASN A 169 -18.23 -11.06 -13.34
N ALA A 170 -17.76 -10.48 -12.25
CA ALA A 170 -18.45 -10.45 -10.95
C ALA A 170 -19.12 -9.08 -10.71
N ASP A 171 -19.31 -8.71 -9.45
CA ASP A 171 -20.01 -7.47 -9.07
C ASP A 171 -19.26 -6.19 -9.47
N PHE A 172 -17.95 -6.30 -9.73
CA PHE A 172 -17.11 -5.22 -10.25
C PHE A 172 -16.64 -5.55 -11.67
N ASP A 173 -16.65 -4.56 -12.56
CA ASP A 173 -16.36 -4.71 -13.99
C ASP A 173 -14.95 -5.30 -14.26
N ASP A 174 -14.00 -5.16 -13.34
CA ASP A 174 -12.62 -5.67 -13.41
C ASP A 174 -12.36 -6.89 -12.51
N TRP A 175 -13.42 -7.51 -11.99
CA TRP A 175 -13.33 -8.73 -11.17
C TRP A 175 -13.84 -9.94 -11.94
N TRP A 176 -13.08 -11.05 -11.88
CA TRP A 176 -13.37 -12.28 -12.62
C TRP A 176 -13.32 -13.49 -11.70
N VAL A 177 -14.40 -14.24 -11.65
CA VAL A 177 -14.56 -15.36 -10.71
C VAL A 177 -14.63 -16.68 -11.49
N SER A 178 -13.83 -17.65 -11.05
CA SER A 178 -13.81 -19.00 -11.62
C SER A 178 -14.92 -19.90 -11.06
N GLU A 179 -15.13 -21.04 -11.72
CA GLU A 179 -15.77 -22.19 -11.06
C GLU A 179 -14.85 -22.76 -9.95
N PRO A 180 -15.40 -23.41 -8.91
CA PRO A 180 -14.61 -23.95 -7.81
C PRO A 180 -13.56 -24.98 -8.26
N GLN A 181 -12.38 -24.92 -7.64
CA GLN A 181 -11.25 -25.81 -7.84
C GLN A 181 -10.88 -26.48 -6.52
N LYS A 182 -10.44 -27.74 -6.58
CA LYS A 182 -9.93 -28.44 -5.40
C LYS A 182 -8.54 -27.95 -5.05
N ILE A 183 -8.37 -27.43 -3.84
CA ILE A 183 -7.12 -26.84 -3.41
C ILE A 183 -6.32 -27.85 -2.58
N GLY A 184 -5.30 -28.46 -3.18
CA GLY A 184 -4.47 -29.47 -2.52
C GLY A 184 -3.77 -28.96 -1.24
N PHE A 185 -3.40 -27.67 -1.20
CA PHE A 185 -2.88 -27.01 -0.01
C PHE A 185 -3.85 -27.05 1.18
N LEU A 186 -5.15 -27.07 0.90
CA LEU A 186 -6.25 -27.04 1.88
C LEU A 186 -6.96 -28.38 2.01
N ASP A 187 -6.26 -29.49 1.77
CA ASP A 187 -6.84 -30.84 1.81
C ASP A 187 -8.04 -31.01 0.85
N ASN A 188 -7.91 -30.45 -0.35
CA ASN A 188 -8.90 -30.52 -1.43
C ASN A 188 -10.24 -29.82 -1.14
N VAL A 189 -10.27 -28.87 -0.20
CA VAL A 189 -11.39 -27.92 -0.10
C VAL A 189 -11.61 -27.24 -1.45
N GLU A 190 -12.86 -27.16 -1.87
CA GLU A 190 -13.25 -26.51 -3.12
C GLU A 190 -13.35 -24.99 -2.91
N MET A 191 -12.55 -24.23 -3.66
CA MET A 191 -12.55 -22.77 -3.60
C MET A 191 -12.54 -22.17 -4.99
N LYS A 192 -13.15 -20.99 -5.13
CA LYS A 192 -13.08 -20.20 -6.36
C LYS A 192 -11.84 -19.31 -6.33
N PHE A 193 -11.31 -19.03 -7.51
CA PHE A 193 -10.31 -17.97 -7.71
C PHE A 193 -11.03 -16.71 -8.16
N THR A 194 -10.67 -15.58 -7.55
CA THR A 194 -11.12 -14.25 -7.95
C THR A 194 -9.92 -13.46 -8.46
N ILE A 195 -9.91 -13.13 -9.74
CA ILE A 195 -8.95 -12.18 -10.30
C ILE A 195 -9.50 -10.77 -10.05
N THR A 196 -8.72 -9.88 -9.47
CA THR A 196 -9.10 -8.47 -9.24
C THR A 196 -8.27 -7.51 -10.08
N ASP A 197 -8.82 -6.32 -10.33
CA ASP A 197 -8.14 -5.21 -11.01
C ASP A 197 -7.60 -5.57 -12.40
N TYR A 198 -8.20 -6.57 -13.06
CA TYR A 198 -7.76 -7.06 -14.35
C TYR A 198 -8.59 -6.48 -15.49
N HIS A 199 -7.91 -5.76 -16.38
CA HIS A 199 -8.49 -5.22 -17.61
C HIS A 199 -7.97 -5.97 -18.85
N PRO A 200 -8.76 -6.85 -19.49
CA PRO A 200 -8.28 -7.74 -20.55
C PRO A 200 -7.70 -7.04 -21.79
N VAL A 201 -8.17 -5.83 -22.09
CA VAL A 201 -7.69 -5.03 -23.24
C VAL A 201 -6.46 -4.17 -22.89
N GLU A 202 -6.21 -3.87 -21.62
CA GLU A 202 -5.13 -2.96 -21.21
C GLU A 202 -3.93 -3.69 -20.61
N ASP A 203 -4.10 -4.92 -20.13
CA ASP A 203 -3.04 -5.76 -19.57
C ASP A 203 -3.04 -7.13 -20.27
N GLU A 204 -2.42 -7.19 -21.45
CA GLU A 204 -2.40 -8.41 -22.27
C GLU A 204 -1.57 -9.54 -21.65
N SER A 205 -0.61 -9.24 -20.75
CA SER A 205 0.27 -10.25 -20.15
C SER A 205 -0.25 -10.82 -18.83
N PHE A 206 -1.15 -10.12 -18.14
CA PHE A 206 -1.66 -10.53 -16.83
C PHE A 206 -2.15 -11.98 -16.78
N MET A 207 -2.95 -12.41 -17.75
CA MET A 207 -3.58 -13.74 -17.68
C MET A 207 -2.54 -14.87 -17.78
N GLU A 208 -1.46 -14.66 -18.55
CA GLU A 208 -0.36 -15.62 -18.65
C GLU A 208 0.41 -15.71 -17.32
N GLU A 209 0.71 -14.57 -16.70
CA GLU A 209 1.39 -14.48 -15.40
C GLU A 209 0.52 -15.03 -14.25
N ALA A 210 -0.79 -14.76 -14.30
CA ALA A 210 -1.80 -15.31 -13.39
C ALA A 210 -1.87 -16.83 -13.52
N ASP A 211 -1.91 -17.36 -14.74
CA ASP A 211 -1.91 -18.79 -15.00
C ASP A 211 -0.66 -19.47 -14.45
N GLU A 212 0.51 -18.87 -14.61
CA GLU A 212 1.75 -19.39 -14.01
C GLU A 212 1.66 -19.42 -12.47
N THR A 213 1.18 -18.33 -11.88
CA THR A 213 1.01 -18.20 -10.43
C THR A 213 0.04 -19.25 -9.88
N ILE A 214 -1.14 -19.38 -10.52
CA ILE A 214 -2.17 -20.35 -10.13
C ILE A 214 -1.64 -21.78 -10.28
N ARG A 215 -0.97 -22.10 -11.39
CA ARG A 215 -0.41 -23.44 -11.64
C ARG A 215 0.60 -23.83 -10.56
N ASN A 216 1.49 -22.91 -10.20
CA ASN A 216 2.50 -23.14 -9.17
C ASN A 216 1.89 -23.27 -7.76
N PHE A 217 0.78 -22.59 -7.49
CA PHE A 217 0.02 -22.76 -6.25
C PHE A 217 -0.79 -24.07 -6.22
N LEU A 218 -1.47 -24.45 -7.30
CA LEU A 218 -2.23 -25.70 -7.37
C LEU A 218 -1.33 -26.94 -7.24
N ALA A 219 -0.04 -26.83 -7.56
CA ALA A 219 0.95 -27.87 -7.30
C ALA A 219 1.27 -28.06 -5.80
N LYS A 220 0.83 -27.15 -4.91
CA LYS A 220 1.03 -27.26 -3.46
C LYS A 220 0.08 -28.27 -2.84
N THR A 221 0.58 -28.93 -1.81
CA THR A 221 -0.12 -30.01 -1.09
C THR A 221 -0.29 -29.64 0.38
N PHE A 222 -1.04 -30.46 1.10
CA PHE A 222 -1.16 -30.36 2.56
C PHE A 222 0.21 -30.31 3.28
N LYS A 223 1.23 -31.00 2.76
CA LYS A 223 2.60 -30.93 3.32
C LYS A 223 3.20 -29.52 3.22
N ASN A 224 2.87 -28.77 2.17
CA ASN A 224 3.29 -27.38 2.05
C ASN A 224 2.57 -26.48 3.07
N ARG A 225 1.30 -26.77 3.39
CA ARG A 225 0.56 -26.10 4.47
C ARG A 225 1.19 -26.39 5.83
N GLU A 226 1.54 -27.64 6.11
CA GLU A 226 2.26 -27.98 7.34
C GLU A 226 3.59 -27.22 7.47
N ALA A 227 4.33 -27.03 6.38
CA ALA A 227 5.57 -26.26 6.37
C ALA A 227 5.36 -24.76 6.64
N ALA A 228 4.18 -24.22 6.33
CA ALA A 228 3.82 -22.83 6.61
C ALA A 228 3.35 -22.59 8.06
N SER A 229 3.07 -23.65 8.83
CA SER A 229 2.49 -23.55 10.18
C SER A 229 3.31 -22.69 11.13
N ALA A 230 4.64 -22.71 11.03
CA ALA A 230 5.50 -21.90 11.89
C ALA A 230 5.26 -20.39 11.70
N TYR A 231 5.07 -19.94 10.45
CA TYR A 231 4.81 -18.52 10.16
C TYR A 231 3.40 -18.10 10.59
N VAL A 232 2.41 -18.96 10.42
CA VAL A 232 1.03 -18.68 10.85
C VAL A 232 0.93 -18.67 12.37
N TYR A 233 1.59 -19.61 13.04
CA TYR A 233 1.67 -19.61 14.50
C TYR A 233 2.38 -18.35 15.02
N GLN A 234 3.48 -17.93 14.40
CA GLN A 234 4.15 -16.69 14.76
C GLN A 234 3.22 -15.48 14.64
N ASN A 235 2.48 -15.34 13.53
CA ASN A 235 1.51 -14.25 13.36
C ASN A 235 0.44 -14.25 14.48
N CYS A 236 -0.07 -15.42 14.88
CA CYS A 236 -1.00 -15.53 16.00
C CYS A 236 -0.36 -15.08 17.32
N MET A 237 0.85 -15.53 17.63
CA MET A 237 1.54 -15.15 18.87
C MET A 237 1.89 -13.66 18.90
N ASP A 238 2.34 -13.08 17.78
CA ASP A 238 2.62 -11.65 17.67
C ASP A 238 1.37 -10.81 17.97
N PHE A 239 0.21 -11.25 17.48
CA PHE A 239 -1.07 -10.62 17.79
C PHE A 239 -1.43 -10.71 19.28
N LEU A 240 -1.38 -11.92 19.84
CA LEU A 240 -1.69 -12.16 21.25
C LEU A 240 -0.76 -11.40 22.21
N ASP A 241 0.53 -11.32 21.87
CA ASP A 241 1.51 -10.53 22.63
C ASP A 241 1.19 -9.03 22.59
N ALA A 242 0.67 -8.53 21.46
CA ALA A 242 0.32 -7.12 21.29
C ALA A 242 -0.93 -6.70 22.08
N ILE A 243 -1.96 -7.56 22.13
CA ILE A 243 -3.21 -7.27 22.86
C ILE A 243 -3.15 -7.67 24.34
N GLY A 244 -2.20 -8.54 24.71
CA GLY A 244 -2.06 -9.09 26.04
C GLY A 244 -2.97 -10.29 26.29
N TYR A 245 -2.77 -10.96 27.43
CA TYR A 245 -3.50 -12.17 27.79
C TYR A 245 -4.97 -11.89 28.14
N ASP A 246 -5.88 -12.63 27.50
CA ASP A 246 -7.29 -12.77 27.87
C ASP A 246 -7.62 -14.26 28.09
N GLU A 247 -8.48 -14.57 29.07
CA GLU A 247 -8.95 -15.93 29.32
C GLU A 247 -9.70 -16.51 28.11
N ALA A 248 -10.35 -15.67 27.31
CA ALA A 248 -11.05 -16.06 26.09
C ALA A 248 -10.10 -16.66 25.02
N ASP A 249 -8.82 -16.29 25.04
CA ASP A 249 -7.81 -16.73 24.07
C ASP A 249 -6.89 -17.82 24.63
N GLN A 250 -7.17 -18.33 25.83
CA GLN A 250 -6.30 -19.30 26.51
C GLN A 250 -5.96 -20.52 25.64
N HIS A 251 -6.92 -20.99 24.83
CA HIS A 251 -6.70 -22.14 23.94
C HIS A 251 -5.64 -21.86 22.86
N LEU A 252 -5.47 -20.61 22.44
CA LEU A 252 -4.43 -20.20 21.49
C LEU A 252 -3.05 -20.15 22.17
N TRP A 253 -2.98 -19.62 23.40
CA TRP A 253 -1.76 -19.66 24.23
C TRP A 253 -1.31 -21.09 24.57
N ASP A 254 -2.25 -22.02 24.64
CA ASP A 254 -1.99 -23.41 24.99
C ASP A 254 -1.54 -24.29 23.82
N ILE A 255 -1.50 -23.78 22.58
CA ILE A 255 -0.95 -24.47 21.41
C ILE A 255 0.51 -24.85 21.69
N LYS A 256 0.84 -26.14 21.65
CA LYS A 256 2.21 -26.65 21.85
C LYS A 256 2.89 -27.11 20.57
N ASP A 257 2.10 -27.52 19.58
CA ASP A 257 2.58 -27.84 18.24
C ASP A 257 2.06 -26.77 17.27
N PRO A 258 2.94 -25.97 16.64
CA PRO A 258 2.55 -24.95 15.68
C PRO A 258 1.62 -25.47 14.56
N LYS A 259 1.67 -26.76 14.22
CA LYS A 259 0.75 -27.35 13.22
C LYS A 259 -0.72 -27.30 13.63
N GLN A 260 -1.02 -27.22 14.93
CA GLN A 260 -2.38 -27.14 15.44
C GLN A 260 -3.04 -25.79 15.14
N ILE A 261 -2.28 -24.75 14.78
CA ILE A 261 -2.81 -23.42 14.47
C ILE A 261 -3.89 -23.46 13.38
N TRP A 262 -3.76 -24.41 12.46
CA TRP A 262 -4.68 -24.62 11.36
C TRP A 262 -6.10 -25.06 11.77
N ASN A 263 -6.29 -25.49 13.02
CA ASN A 263 -7.62 -25.77 13.58
C ASN A 263 -8.40 -24.48 13.86
N TYR A 264 -7.70 -23.34 13.95
CA TYR A 264 -8.24 -22.03 14.30
C TYR A 264 -8.22 -21.06 13.10
N ALA A 265 -7.94 -21.57 11.89
CA ALA A 265 -7.89 -20.81 10.65
C ALA A 265 -8.74 -21.50 9.57
N THR A 266 -9.81 -20.84 9.13
CA THR A 266 -10.76 -21.36 8.14
C THR A 266 -10.58 -20.63 6.81
N PRO A 267 -10.33 -21.33 5.68
CA PRO A 267 -10.19 -20.69 4.37
C PRO A 267 -11.42 -19.88 4.00
N ARG A 268 -11.20 -18.69 3.45
CA ARG A 268 -12.25 -17.74 3.08
C ARG A 268 -12.24 -17.50 1.57
N GLU A 269 -11.17 -16.90 1.05
CA GLU A 269 -11.10 -16.39 -0.33
C GLU A 269 -9.72 -16.63 -0.95
N ILE A 270 -9.68 -16.74 -2.28
CA ILE A 270 -8.43 -16.74 -3.06
C ILE A 270 -8.50 -15.60 -4.07
N TYR A 271 -7.54 -14.68 -3.99
CA TYR A 271 -7.39 -13.60 -4.94
C TYR A 271 -6.12 -13.76 -5.78
N ILE A 272 -6.22 -13.39 -7.06
CA ILE A 272 -5.08 -13.19 -7.95
C ILE A 272 -5.07 -11.73 -8.36
N THR A 273 -3.97 -11.04 -8.11
CA THR A 273 -3.89 -9.60 -8.33
C THR A 273 -2.46 -9.19 -8.67
N ARG A 274 -2.32 -8.07 -9.39
CA ARG A 274 -1.04 -7.47 -9.71
C ARG A 274 -0.71 -6.46 -8.62
N GLU A 275 0.50 -6.51 -8.07
CA GLU A 275 0.95 -5.55 -7.07
C GLU A 275 0.90 -4.12 -7.65
N PRO A 276 0.05 -3.23 -7.13
CA PRO A 276 -0.21 -1.95 -7.77
C PRO A 276 0.90 -0.93 -7.56
N TYR A 277 1.91 -1.17 -6.72
CA TYR A 277 2.94 -0.18 -6.41
C TYR A 277 4.37 -0.65 -6.75
N GLU A 278 4.81 -1.73 -6.12
CA GLU A 278 6.22 -2.13 -6.06
C GLU A 278 6.72 -2.80 -7.36
N ASP A 279 6.90 -4.12 -7.35
CA ASP A 279 7.52 -4.88 -8.45
C ASP A 279 6.57 -5.14 -9.62
N LYS A 280 5.28 -4.78 -9.46
CA LYS A 280 4.20 -5.05 -10.41
C LYS A 280 4.03 -6.53 -10.74
N GLY A 281 4.50 -7.43 -9.87
CA GLY A 281 4.34 -8.87 -10.02
C GLY A 281 2.90 -9.31 -9.81
N VAL A 282 2.55 -10.49 -10.35
CA VAL A 282 1.27 -11.15 -10.05
C VAL A 282 1.43 -12.08 -8.85
N TYR A 283 0.51 -11.93 -7.90
CA TYR A 283 0.52 -12.63 -6.63
C TYR A 283 -0.80 -13.34 -6.38
N LEU A 284 -0.73 -14.46 -5.67
CA LEU A 284 -1.88 -15.13 -5.11
C LEU A 284 -1.98 -14.80 -3.62
N ARG A 285 -3.14 -14.29 -3.20
CA ARG A 285 -3.49 -14.08 -1.80
C ARG A 285 -4.51 -15.14 -1.39
N LEU A 286 -4.19 -15.90 -0.35
CA LEU A 286 -5.10 -16.86 0.27
C LEU A 286 -5.49 -16.32 1.63
N ILE A 287 -6.78 -16.00 1.78
CA ILE A 287 -7.35 -15.35 2.95
C ILE A 287 -8.09 -16.36 3.80
N PHE A 288 -7.99 -16.23 5.12
CA PHE A 288 -8.62 -17.07 6.12
C PHE A 288 -9.36 -16.19 7.13
N TYR A 289 -10.49 -16.69 7.62
CA TYR A 289 -10.93 -16.29 8.96
C TYR A 289 -10.00 -16.94 9.98
N CYS A 290 -9.69 -16.23 11.06
CA CYS A 290 -8.95 -16.78 12.18
C CYS A 290 -9.51 -16.29 13.51
N GLU A 291 -9.28 -17.05 14.59
CA GLU A 291 -9.86 -16.74 15.89
C GLU A 291 -9.17 -15.57 16.62
N TRP A 292 -7.88 -15.35 16.37
CA TRP A 292 -7.10 -14.30 17.03
C TRP A 292 -7.41 -12.92 16.45
N GLU A 293 -7.35 -12.75 15.14
CA GLU A 293 -7.65 -11.50 14.45
C GLU A 293 -8.99 -11.63 13.71
N GLN A 294 -10.09 -11.32 14.39
CA GLN A 294 -11.45 -11.56 13.88
C GLN A 294 -11.93 -10.48 12.90
N GLU A 295 -11.39 -9.26 12.97
CA GLU A 295 -11.81 -8.15 12.11
C GLU A 295 -11.15 -8.28 10.73
N HIS A 296 -9.85 -8.56 10.72
CA HIS A 296 -9.05 -8.65 9.50
C HIS A 296 -8.82 -10.08 9.02
N GLY A 297 -8.72 -11.06 9.91
CA GLY A 297 -8.36 -12.44 9.54
C GLY A 297 -6.88 -12.61 9.23
N LEU A 298 -6.56 -13.67 8.49
CA LEU A 298 -5.19 -14.07 8.14
C LEU A 298 -5.02 -14.11 6.61
N GLN A 299 -3.87 -13.65 6.15
CA GLN A 299 -3.44 -13.62 4.77
C GLN A 299 -2.14 -14.39 4.56
N LEU A 300 -2.13 -15.25 3.55
CA LEU A 300 -0.93 -15.87 2.99
C LEU A 300 -0.71 -15.37 1.56
N VAL A 301 0.49 -14.90 1.24
CA VAL A 301 0.82 -14.39 -0.10
C VAL A 301 1.85 -15.29 -0.78
N PHE A 302 1.54 -15.73 -1.99
CA PHE A 302 2.42 -16.52 -2.84
C PHE A 302 2.79 -15.73 -4.10
N ASN A 303 4.08 -15.73 -4.44
CA ASN A 303 4.55 -15.12 -5.69
C ASN A 303 4.36 -16.05 -6.90
N GLN A 304 4.66 -15.57 -8.10
CA GLN A 304 4.56 -16.32 -9.36
C GLN A 304 5.33 -17.65 -9.35
N LYS A 305 6.42 -17.78 -8.58
CA LYS A 305 7.19 -19.04 -8.41
C LYS A 305 6.51 -20.04 -7.44
N GLY A 306 5.33 -19.70 -6.92
CA GLY A 306 4.61 -20.45 -5.90
C GLY A 306 5.32 -20.45 -4.55
N LYS A 307 6.21 -19.50 -4.27
CA LYS A 307 6.85 -19.38 -2.96
C LYS A 307 5.94 -18.59 -2.03
N LEU A 308 5.73 -19.06 -0.80
CA LEU A 308 5.11 -18.27 0.26
C LEU A 308 6.08 -17.14 0.63
N VAL A 309 5.66 -15.89 0.43
CA VAL A 309 6.50 -14.70 0.64
C VAL A 309 6.01 -13.82 1.78
N ARG A 310 4.74 -13.97 2.22
CA ARG A 310 4.17 -13.18 3.31
C ARG A 310 3.14 -13.97 4.11
N VAL A 311 3.13 -13.76 5.42
CA VAL A 311 2.06 -14.15 6.34
C VAL A 311 1.75 -12.96 7.24
N SER A 312 0.51 -12.47 7.20
CA SER A 312 0.07 -11.28 7.93
C SER A 312 -1.44 -11.32 8.16
N GLU A 313 -1.98 -10.32 8.84
CA GLU A 313 -3.38 -9.93 8.73
C GLU A 313 -3.76 -9.55 7.28
N ASP A 314 -5.05 -9.63 6.93
CA ASP A 314 -5.57 -9.07 5.67
C ASP A 314 -5.70 -7.53 5.78
N ASP A 315 -4.59 -6.85 5.49
CA ASP A 315 -4.44 -5.40 5.53
C ASP A 315 -4.69 -4.71 4.17
N GLY A 316 -5.12 -5.48 3.16
CA GLY A 316 -5.27 -4.99 1.79
C GLY A 316 -3.96 -4.73 1.04
N HIS A 317 -2.80 -5.00 1.65
CA HIS A 317 -1.49 -4.90 0.99
C HIS A 317 -1.01 -6.30 0.56
N ILE A 318 -0.35 -6.42 -0.61
CA ILE A 318 0.21 -7.72 -1.05
C ILE A 318 1.60 -7.92 -0.43
N LEU A 319 2.47 -6.90 -0.51
CA LEU A 319 3.84 -6.94 0.03
C LEU A 319 4.00 -6.25 1.39
N GLY A 320 2.90 -5.78 1.97
CA GLY A 320 2.85 -5.12 3.27
C GLY A 320 3.43 -3.71 3.27
N TRP A 321 3.00 -2.88 4.22
CA TRP A 321 3.65 -1.61 4.47
C TRP A 321 5.08 -1.86 4.99
N GLN A 322 6.10 -1.38 4.27
CA GLN A 322 7.52 -1.57 4.61
C GLN A 322 7.96 -3.03 4.77
N GLY A 323 7.27 -3.98 4.14
CA GLY A 323 7.59 -5.41 4.24
C GLY A 323 7.10 -6.11 5.51
N HIS A 324 6.11 -5.54 6.22
CA HIS A 324 5.48 -6.20 7.35
C HIS A 324 4.97 -7.62 6.99
N GLY A 325 5.28 -8.62 7.81
CA GLY A 325 4.88 -10.01 7.59
C GLY A 325 5.63 -10.73 6.46
N MET A 326 6.61 -10.09 5.82
CA MET A 326 7.41 -10.73 4.77
C MET A 326 8.32 -11.81 5.34
N ILE A 327 8.35 -12.96 4.65
CA ILE A 327 9.26 -14.05 4.98
C ILE A 327 10.60 -13.75 4.32
N ALA A 328 11.61 -13.45 5.13
CA ALA A 328 12.97 -13.30 4.63
C ALA A 328 13.43 -14.58 3.93
N ASP A 329 14.14 -14.44 2.80
CA ASP A 329 14.86 -15.55 2.20
C ASP A 329 15.86 -16.07 3.23
N SER A 330 15.55 -17.20 3.87
CA SER A 330 16.55 -18.00 4.55
C SER A 330 17.53 -18.44 3.47
N GLY A 331 18.59 -17.66 3.29
CA GLY A 331 19.65 -17.92 2.31
C GLY A 331 20.07 -19.37 2.42
N THR A 332 19.94 -20.09 1.31
CA THR A 332 20.74 -21.30 1.14
C THR A 332 22.09 -20.80 0.68
N ILE A 333 23.12 -21.06 1.50
CA ILE A 333 24.53 -20.73 1.26
C ILE A 333 24.98 -21.27 -0.10
#